data_AF-A0A836K5S3-F1
#
_entry.id   AF-A0A836K5S3-F1
#
_cell.length_a   1.000
_cell.length_b   1.000
_cell.length_c   1.000
_cell.angle_alpha   90.00
_cell.angle_beta   90.00
_cell.angle_gamma   90.00
#
_symmetry.space_group_name_H-M   'P 1'
#
loop_
_entity.id
_entity.type
_entity.pdbx_description
1 polymer ?
#
loop_
_entity_poly.entity_id
_entity_poly.type
_entity_poly.pdbx_seq_one_letter_code
_entity_poly.pdbx_strand_id
1 'polypeptide(L)'
;MMRGGIAFFYRFAVMLAVLVSAAVVSAAPKYKVELVQVVHRHGARSPIVDSNQSLICGTEYPCGFLNFEGQLMLERLGEFLRHRYTGDSTVVSEPYFPSLSYNLSISYTRSTDVLRTLQSANALLQGLFPNVSAFFPAIHTVSSADDVLLLSSAVPMIRARYNYAARELQEVCNPVLDHRMPFAQLQAVAAEVHSQGFCANHTLRVRCAERLCDIAHAYQSTGALSQYPLLREHLDDVCAVTAMSSHFYFAYNASNPAHRKQGAPYYHLTSLLVRNMRMHQQRKNAPLYKLYQYSAHDTTISPLAVSLGDSSMEAMLPPFGAAFIIELLSLADAPAPSSSSTFYVRVLRGHPGATPATNFTFALRHFDMRCQDAKGTTYIAVDSICPFADFERFINSMAPASPMGTCYIDPGLLGRMDCPVDAVGDNRTLSEDCLFYRKHCGKYACGDGYYLDGNGYGCHRIPASDSESASSSMSRGGIAFLGIVLFIAGAVASIGGMEVWKRYKRTQSEGSEALIV
;
A
#
# COMPACT_ATOMS: atom_id res chain seq x y z
N MET A 1 -59.26 21.07 -50.31
CA MET A 1 -58.04 20.23 -50.25
C MET A 1 -56.90 21.11 -49.72
N MET A 2 -55.91 20.57 -48.99
CA MET A 2 -54.70 21.26 -48.43
C MET A 2 -54.70 21.77 -46.97
N ARG A 3 -55.55 21.29 -46.05
CA ARG A 3 -55.34 21.54 -44.59
C ARG A 3 -55.02 20.29 -43.74
N GLY A 4 -55.23 19.08 -44.26
CA GLY A 4 -54.96 17.83 -43.55
C GLY A 4 -53.52 17.31 -43.64
N GLY A 5 -52.76 17.69 -44.67
CA GLY A 5 -51.40 17.16 -44.89
C GLY A 5 -50.36 17.71 -43.92
N ILE A 6 -50.41 19.02 -43.63
CA ILE A 6 -49.39 19.70 -42.83
C ILE A 6 -49.37 19.20 -41.37
N ALA A 7 -50.54 18.96 -40.77
CA ALA A 7 -50.63 18.44 -39.41
C ALA A 7 -50.14 16.99 -39.27
N PHE A 8 -50.28 16.18 -40.33
CA PHE A 8 -49.78 14.81 -40.37
C PHE A 8 -48.25 14.77 -40.47
N PHE A 9 -47.65 15.60 -41.34
CA PHE A 9 -46.20 15.72 -41.46
C PHE A 9 -45.55 16.30 -40.19
N TYR A 10 -46.22 17.24 -39.50
CA TYR A 10 -45.71 17.80 -38.24
C TYR A 10 -45.70 16.77 -37.10
N ARG A 11 -46.76 15.95 -36.98
CA ARG A 11 -46.80 14.85 -35.99
C ARG A 11 -45.79 13.76 -36.29
N PHE A 12 -45.57 13.45 -37.57
CA PHE A 12 -44.55 12.49 -37.99
C PHE A 12 -43.14 13.02 -37.73
N ALA A 13 -42.88 14.30 -38.00
CA ALA A 13 -41.58 14.93 -37.72
C ALA A 13 -41.29 15.05 -36.22
N VAL A 14 -42.29 15.35 -35.39
CA VAL A 14 -42.14 15.37 -33.92
C VAL A 14 -41.94 13.96 -33.36
N MET A 15 -42.65 12.95 -33.86
CA MET A 15 -42.43 11.54 -33.47
C MET A 15 -41.05 11.05 -33.91
N LEU A 16 -40.59 11.40 -35.11
CA LEU A 16 -39.25 11.07 -35.59
C LEU A 16 -38.17 11.81 -34.79
N ALA A 17 -38.39 13.07 -34.43
CA ALA A 17 -37.49 13.83 -33.56
C ALA A 17 -37.43 13.25 -32.14
N VAL A 18 -38.55 12.78 -31.58
CA VAL A 18 -38.58 12.11 -30.27
C VAL A 18 -37.92 10.73 -30.34
N LEU A 19 -38.09 9.97 -31.43
CA LEU A 19 -37.41 8.69 -31.66
C LEU A 19 -35.89 8.87 -31.89
N VAL A 20 -35.47 9.92 -32.59
CA VAL A 20 -34.04 10.26 -32.78
C VAL A 20 -33.42 10.81 -31.49
N SER A 21 -34.19 11.53 -30.66
CA SER A 21 -33.75 12.01 -29.34
C SER A 21 -33.63 10.87 -28.32
N ALA A 22 -34.50 9.84 -28.40
CA ALA A 22 -34.43 8.64 -27.57
C ALA A 22 -33.32 7.66 -28.01
N ALA A 23 -32.82 7.77 -29.25
CA ALA A 23 -31.76 6.92 -29.79
C ALA A 23 -30.33 7.41 -29.46
N VAL A 24 -30.16 8.56 -28.80
CA VAL A 24 -28.88 8.99 -28.23
C VAL A 24 -28.83 8.66 -26.73
N VAL A 25 -29.20 7.44 -26.38
CA VAL A 25 -28.63 6.82 -25.18
C VAL A 25 -27.19 6.48 -25.58
N SER A 26 -26.24 7.37 -25.28
CA SER A 26 -24.83 7.04 -25.43
C SER A 26 -24.60 5.79 -24.58
N ALA A 27 -24.38 4.64 -25.23
CA ALA A 27 -24.01 3.43 -24.52
C ALA A 27 -22.79 3.77 -23.63
N ALA A 28 -22.84 3.34 -22.37
CA ALA A 28 -21.73 3.57 -21.44
C ALA A 28 -20.42 3.05 -22.07
N PRO A 29 -19.31 3.79 -21.92
CA PRO A 29 -18.04 3.38 -22.50
C PRO A 29 -17.65 2.00 -21.97
N LYS A 30 -17.33 1.09 -22.89
CA LYS A 30 -16.78 -0.22 -22.52
C LYS A 30 -15.30 -0.06 -22.20
N TYR A 31 -14.88 -0.60 -21.06
CA TYR A 31 -13.50 -0.57 -20.60
C TYR A 31 -12.83 -1.92 -20.78
N LYS A 32 -11.52 -1.88 -21.01
CA LYS A 32 -10.64 -3.05 -21.00
C LYS A 32 -9.64 -2.91 -19.87
N VAL A 33 -9.46 -3.98 -19.09
CA VAL A 33 -8.46 -4.03 -18.01
C VAL A 33 -7.05 -4.18 -18.59
N GLU A 34 -6.14 -3.30 -18.18
CA GLU A 34 -4.74 -3.30 -18.59
C GLU A 34 -3.82 -3.72 -17.43
N LEU A 35 -4.15 -3.34 -16.19
CA LEU A 35 -3.42 -3.71 -14.97
C LEU A 35 -4.38 -3.93 -13.79
N VAL A 36 -4.08 -4.90 -12.94
CA VAL A 36 -4.72 -5.08 -11.63
C VAL A 36 -3.67 -4.97 -10.52
N GLN A 37 -3.95 -4.16 -9.50
CA GLN A 37 -3.12 -4.07 -8.29
C GLN A 37 -4.01 -4.33 -7.07
N VAL A 38 -3.59 -5.22 -6.17
CA VAL A 38 -4.33 -5.59 -4.98
C VAL A 38 -3.47 -5.32 -3.75
N VAL A 39 -3.96 -4.49 -2.83
CA VAL A 39 -3.36 -4.32 -1.50
C VAL A 39 -4.35 -4.88 -0.50
N HIS A 40 -3.95 -5.89 0.28
CA HIS A 40 -4.86 -6.57 1.20
C HIS A 40 -4.26 -6.78 2.59
N ARG A 41 -5.13 -6.72 3.60
CA ARG A 41 -4.84 -7.23 4.95
C ARG A 41 -4.72 -8.75 4.89
N HIS A 42 -3.91 -9.33 5.78
CA HIS A 42 -3.96 -10.76 6.04
C HIS A 42 -5.36 -11.23 6.49
N GLY A 43 -5.57 -12.54 6.45
CA GLY A 43 -6.82 -13.16 6.88
C GLY A 43 -6.98 -13.17 8.38
N ALA A 44 -8.05 -13.80 8.85
CA ALA A 44 -8.23 -14.08 10.26
C ALA A 44 -7.02 -14.82 10.85
N ARG A 45 -6.77 -14.56 12.12
CA ARG A 45 -5.65 -15.11 12.87
C ARG A 45 -6.07 -15.33 14.30
N SER A 46 -5.32 -16.16 15.01
CA SER A 46 -5.39 -16.16 16.47
C SER A 46 -5.13 -14.77 17.04
N PRO A 47 -5.72 -14.42 18.18
CA PRO A 47 -5.54 -13.10 18.80
C PRO A 47 -4.08 -12.77 19.07
N ILE A 48 -3.76 -11.48 19.17
CA ILE A 48 -2.53 -10.97 19.78
C ILE A 48 -2.87 -10.56 21.21
N VAL A 49 -2.18 -11.13 22.19
CA VAL A 49 -2.50 -10.94 23.61
C VAL A 49 -1.26 -10.61 24.42
N ASP A 50 -1.48 -9.95 25.56
CA ASP A 50 -0.42 -9.54 26.49
C ASP A 50 -0.24 -10.52 27.67
N SER A 51 -1.16 -11.47 27.87
CA SER A 51 -1.08 -12.51 28.92
C SER A 51 -1.92 -13.74 28.55
N ASN A 52 -1.77 -14.86 29.29
CA ASN A 52 -2.60 -16.06 29.16
C ASN A 52 -2.72 -16.64 27.73
N GLN A 53 -1.63 -16.58 26.97
CA GLN A 53 -1.58 -16.94 25.54
C GLN A 53 -2.24 -18.29 25.23
N SER A 54 -1.88 -19.36 25.94
CA SER A 54 -2.42 -20.70 25.67
C SER A 54 -3.93 -20.82 25.95
N LEU A 55 -4.48 -20.05 26.89
CA LEU A 55 -5.91 -20.07 27.19
C LEU A 55 -6.70 -19.27 26.15
N ILE A 56 -6.16 -18.13 25.68
CA ILE A 56 -6.89 -17.23 24.79
C ILE A 56 -6.76 -17.67 23.32
N CYS A 57 -5.57 -18.08 22.90
CA CYS A 57 -5.28 -18.45 21.51
C CYS A 57 -5.41 -19.95 21.24
N GLY A 58 -5.39 -20.78 22.28
CA GLY A 58 -5.24 -22.23 22.14
C GLY A 58 -3.81 -22.64 21.73
N THR A 59 -3.66 -23.89 21.32
CA THR A 59 -2.37 -24.49 20.95
C THR A 59 -2.26 -24.87 19.47
N GLU A 60 -3.37 -24.93 18.74
CA GLU A 60 -3.40 -25.31 17.32
C GLU A 60 -2.81 -24.21 16.42
N TYR A 61 -3.25 -22.97 16.62
CA TYR A 61 -2.71 -21.79 15.97
C TYR A 61 -2.18 -20.82 17.04
N PRO A 62 -0.85 -20.72 17.23
CA PRO A 62 -0.27 -19.80 18.19
C PRO A 62 -0.75 -18.35 17.99
N CYS A 63 -0.72 -17.55 19.06
CA CYS A 63 -1.17 -16.16 19.00
C CYS A 63 -0.53 -15.39 17.84
N GLY A 64 -1.35 -14.66 17.06
CA GLY A 64 -0.87 -13.88 15.92
C GLY A 64 -0.60 -14.66 14.63
N PHE A 65 -0.79 -15.99 14.60
CA PHE A 65 -0.64 -16.83 13.40
C PHE A 65 -1.95 -16.92 12.62
N LEU A 66 -1.84 -17.04 11.29
CA LEU A 66 -2.99 -17.23 10.40
C LEU A 66 -3.70 -18.55 10.74
N ASN A 67 -5.02 -18.51 10.92
CA ASN A 67 -5.83 -19.71 11.16
C ASN A 67 -6.43 -20.24 9.86
N PHE A 68 -7.21 -21.33 9.93
CA PHE A 68 -7.87 -21.92 8.76
C PHE A 68 -8.86 -20.95 8.11
N GLU A 69 -9.67 -20.26 8.91
CA GLU A 69 -10.66 -19.29 8.43
C GLU A 69 -9.98 -18.14 7.69
N GLY A 70 -8.81 -17.70 8.16
CA GLY A 70 -8.02 -16.68 7.49
C GLY A 70 -7.44 -17.12 6.15
N GLN A 71 -7.04 -18.38 6.01
CA GLN A 71 -6.64 -18.93 4.72
C GLN A 71 -7.84 -18.91 3.75
N LEU A 72 -8.99 -19.42 4.20
CA LEU A 72 -10.21 -19.46 3.41
C LEU A 72 -10.68 -18.05 3.00
N MET A 73 -10.63 -17.06 3.90
CA MET A 73 -10.93 -15.66 3.60
C MET A 73 -10.14 -15.14 2.39
N LEU A 74 -8.85 -15.49 2.27
CA LEU A 74 -8.01 -15.01 1.18
C LEU A 74 -8.17 -15.85 -0.08
N GLU A 75 -8.41 -17.16 0.05
CA GLU A 75 -8.84 -17.98 -1.08
C GLU A 75 -10.12 -17.44 -1.70
N ARG A 76 -11.12 -17.06 -0.89
CA ARG A 76 -12.38 -16.43 -1.38
C ARG A 76 -12.15 -15.09 -2.08
N LEU A 77 -11.19 -14.28 -1.62
CA LEU A 77 -10.77 -13.08 -2.34
C LEU A 77 -10.12 -13.45 -3.69
N GLY A 78 -9.26 -14.46 -3.72
CA GLY A 78 -8.67 -14.99 -4.95
C GLY A 78 -9.72 -15.48 -5.96
N GLU A 79 -10.70 -16.25 -5.49
CA GLU A 79 -11.83 -16.74 -6.28
C GLU A 79 -12.69 -15.59 -6.83
N PHE A 80 -12.96 -14.57 -6.00
CA PHE A 80 -13.65 -13.36 -6.44
C PHE A 80 -12.90 -12.66 -7.58
N LEU A 81 -11.58 -12.47 -7.44
CA LEU A 81 -10.75 -11.86 -8.48
C LEU A 81 -10.75 -12.72 -9.76
N ARG A 82 -10.69 -14.04 -9.62
CA ARG A 82 -10.79 -14.96 -10.76
C ARG A 82 -12.11 -14.81 -11.49
N HIS A 83 -13.23 -14.83 -10.77
CA HIS A 83 -14.55 -14.64 -11.37
C HIS A 83 -14.62 -13.29 -12.08
N ARG A 84 -14.23 -12.21 -11.40
CA ARG A 84 -14.24 -10.84 -11.94
C ARG A 84 -13.43 -10.66 -13.22
N TYR A 85 -12.25 -11.29 -13.31
CA TYR A 85 -11.31 -11.06 -14.41
C TYR A 85 -11.27 -12.17 -15.46
N THR A 86 -12.07 -13.23 -15.30
CA THR A 86 -12.14 -14.35 -16.25
C THR A 86 -13.59 -14.70 -16.62
N GLY A 87 -14.53 -14.63 -15.68
CA GLY A 87 -15.92 -15.08 -15.87
C GLY A 87 -16.97 -13.96 -15.96
N ASP A 88 -16.68 -12.76 -15.47
CA ASP A 88 -17.63 -11.64 -15.47
C ASP A 88 -17.54 -10.83 -16.77
N SER A 89 -18.49 -11.09 -17.68
CA SER A 89 -18.59 -10.42 -18.98
C SER A 89 -18.91 -8.92 -18.89
N THR A 90 -19.30 -8.43 -17.70
CA THR A 90 -19.51 -6.98 -17.47
C THR A 90 -18.20 -6.25 -17.20
N VAL A 91 -17.13 -6.98 -16.85
CA VAL A 91 -15.82 -6.42 -16.49
C VAL A 91 -14.79 -6.67 -17.59
N VAL A 92 -14.80 -7.86 -18.19
CA VAL A 92 -13.86 -8.24 -19.25
C VAL A 92 -14.61 -8.82 -20.46
N SER A 93 -14.19 -8.44 -21.66
CA SER A 93 -14.71 -9.05 -22.90
C SER A 93 -14.05 -10.38 -23.22
N GLU A 94 -12.82 -10.58 -22.75
CA GLU A 94 -12.03 -11.80 -22.91
C GLU A 94 -11.32 -12.11 -21.57
N PRO A 95 -11.06 -13.39 -21.24
CA PRO A 95 -10.42 -13.74 -19.99
C PRO A 95 -9.06 -13.05 -19.78
N TYR A 96 -8.97 -12.19 -18.77
CA TYR A 96 -7.73 -11.49 -18.43
C TYR A 96 -6.70 -12.43 -17.78
N PHE A 97 -7.19 -13.39 -16.98
CA PHE A 97 -6.43 -14.53 -16.46
C PHE A 97 -6.97 -15.86 -17.04
N PRO A 98 -6.59 -16.21 -18.28
CA PRO A 98 -7.12 -17.39 -18.98
C PRO A 98 -6.61 -18.73 -18.40
N SER A 99 -5.40 -18.73 -17.84
CA SER A 99 -4.77 -19.93 -17.27
C SER A 99 -5.37 -20.29 -15.90
N LEU A 100 -5.53 -21.59 -15.63
CA LEU A 100 -5.77 -22.10 -14.29
C LEU A 100 -4.48 -22.19 -13.46
N SER A 101 -3.33 -22.33 -14.14
CA SER A 101 -2.01 -22.45 -13.52
C SER A 101 -1.39 -21.08 -13.31
N TYR A 102 -0.72 -20.94 -12.16
CA TYR A 102 0.12 -19.78 -11.85
C TYR A 102 1.33 -19.70 -12.79
N ASN A 103 1.75 -18.49 -13.15
CA ASN A 103 2.95 -18.24 -13.94
C ASN A 103 3.68 -17.02 -13.40
N LEU A 104 4.99 -17.15 -13.14
CA LEU A 104 5.83 -16.07 -12.58
C LEU A 104 5.85 -14.80 -13.44
N SER A 105 5.55 -14.88 -14.73
CA SER A 105 5.48 -13.71 -15.62
C SER A 105 4.16 -12.92 -15.51
N ILE A 106 3.14 -13.47 -14.84
CA ILE A 106 1.80 -12.86 -14.79
C ILE A 106 1.63 -11.91 -13.60
N SER A 107 2.34 -12.17 -12.50
CA SER A 107 2.16 -11.46 -11.24
C SER A 107 3.45 -11.18 -10.50
N TYR A 108 3.54 -9.99 -9.90
CA TYR A 108 4.49 -9.67 -8.85
C TYR A 108 3.77 -9.65 -7.51
N THR A 109 4.25 -10.46 -6.57
CA THR A 109 3.71 -10.50 -5.22
C THR A 109 4.75 -10.08 -4.21
N ARG A 110 4.42 -9.09 -3.40
CA ARG A 110 5.19 -8.65 -2.24
C ARG A 110 4.35 -8.77 -0.97
N SER A 111 4.98 -9.22 0.10
CA SER A 111 4.41 -9.26 1.45
C SER A 111 5.33 -8.53 2.42
N THR A 112 4.79 -8.13 3.57
CA THR A 112 5.65 -7.92 4.75
C THR A 112 6.26 -9.24 5.22
N ASP A 113 7.39 -9.18 5.92
CA ASP A 113 8.08 -10.35 6.48
C ASP A 113 7.42 -10.83 7.78
N VAL A 114 6.14 -11.21 7.67
CA VAL A 114 5.37 -11.78 8.76
C VAL A 114 4.68 -13.03 8.24
N LEU A 115 4.81 -14.16 8.95
CA LEU A 115 4.30 -15.46 8.48
C LEU A 115 2.84 -15.41 8.00
N ARG A 116 1.96 -14.73 8.76
CA ARG A 116 0.54 -14.60 8.40
C ARG A 116 0.29 -13.81 7.11
N THR A 117 1.12 -12.82 6.77
CA THR A 117 0.96 -12.04 5.52
C THR A 117 1.53 -12.82 4.34
N LEU A 118 2.64 -13.54 4.53
CA LEU A 118 3.20 -14.44 3.52
C LEU A 118 2.20 -15.56 3.15
N GLN A 119 1.64 -16.24 4.16
CA GLN A 119 0.62 -17.28 3.94
C GLN A 119 -0.67 -16.72 3.33
N SER A 120 -1.11 -15.53 3.75
CA SER A 120 -2.26 -14.84 3.15
C SER A 120 -2.03 -14.51 1.68
N ALA A 121 -0.80 -14.13 1.32
CA ALA A 121 -0.46 -13.84 -0.08
C ALA A 121 -0.60 -15.09 -0.95
N ASN A 122 -0.10 -16.22 -0.44
CA ASN A 122 -0.21 -17.53 -1.07
C ASN A 122 -1.67 -17.96 -1.25
N ALA A 123 -2.50 -17.88 -0.19
CA ALA A 123 -3.91 -18.26 -0.22
C ALA A 123 -4.71 -17.48 -1.28
N LEU A 124 -4.47 -16.17 -1.41
CA LEU A 124 -5.11 -15.36 -2.46
C LEU A 124 -4.74 -15.85 -3.86
N LEU A 125 -3.45 -16.10 -4.11
CA LEU A 125 -3.00 -16.61 -5.42
C LEU A 125 -3.59 -18.00 -5.72
N GLN A 126 -3.79 -18.84 -4.70
CA GLN A 126 -4.39 -20.16 -4.85
C GLN A 126 -5.85 -20.07 -5.29
N GLY A 127 -6.63 -19.14 -4.71
CA GLY A 127 -7.98 -18.87 -5.17
C GLY A 127 -8.04 -18.30 -6.61
N LEU A 128 -7.03 -17.50 -6.99
CA LEU A 128 -6.94 -16.92 -8.34
C LEU A 128 -6.52 -17.95 -9.40
N PHE A 129 -5.59 -18.85 -9.05
CA PHE A 129 -4.99 -19.87 -9.93
C PHE A 129 -5.16 -21.27 -9.33
N PRO A 130 -6.34 -21.89 -9.52
CA PRO A 130 -6.75 -23.08 -8.76
C PRO A 130 -6.04 -24.38 -9.17
N ASN A 131 -5.17 -24.39 -10.20
CA ASN A 131 -4.43 -25.60 -10.56
C ASN A 131 -3.27 -25.86 -9.58
N VAL A 132 -3.56 -26.65 -8.54
CA VAL A 132 -2.61 -27.01 -7.48
C VAL A 132 -1.37 -27.75 -7.97
N SER A 133 -1.45 -28.53 -9.05
CA SER A 133 -0.32 -29.31 -9.56
C SER A 133 0.82 -28.45 -10.13
N ALA A 134 0.53 -27.19 -10.44
CA ALA A 134 1.50 -26.21 -10.95
C ALA A 134 1.55 -24.94 -10.09
N PHE A 135 1.10 -25.01 -8.83
CA PHE A 135 1.00 -23.87 -7.95
C PHE A 135 2.25 -23.72 -7.08
N PHE A 136 3.18 -22.88 -7.53
CA PHE A 136 4.42 -22.58 -6.81
C PHE A 136 4.77 -21.08 -6.93
N PRO A 137 4.10 -20.21 -6.15
CA PRO A 137 4.29 -18.77 -6.27
C PRO A 137 5.60 -18.29 -5.64
N ALA A 138 6.14 -17.20 -6.17
CA ALA A 138 7.25 -16.46 -5.55
C ALA A 138 6.69 -15.23 -4.82
N ILE A 139 6.92 -15.17 -3.51
CA ILE A 139 6.48 -14.04 -2.67
C ILE A 139 7.72 -13.30 -2.21
N HIS A 140 7.88 -12.06 -2.68
CA HIS A 140 8.97 -11.19 -2.27
C HIS A 140 8.69 -10.57 -0.91
N THR A 141 9.74 -10.42 -0.11
CA THR A 141 9.67 -9.71 1.17
C THR A 141 10.94 -8.90 1.40
N VAL A 142 10.88 -7.99 2.35
CA VAL A 142 12.00 -7.22 2.88
C VAL A 142 11.97 -7.38 4.39
N SER A 143 13.13 -7.37 5.04
CA SER A 143 13.22 -7.46 6.50
C SER A 143 12.26 -6.46 7.17
N SER A 144 11.65 -6.83 8.29
CA SER A 144 10.71 -5.94 9.00
C SER A 144 11.32 -4.59 9.36
N ALA A 145 12.62 -4.54 9.64
CA ALA A 145 13.33 -3.30 9.96
C ALA A 145 13.56 -2.39 8.74
N ASP A 146 13.38 -2.89 7.52
CA ASP A 146 13.64 -2.15 6.28
C ASP A 146 12.38 -1.96 5.42
N ASP A 147 11.23 -2.51 5.83
CA ASP A 147 9.99 -2.43 5.06
C ASP A 147 9.25 -1.10 5.27
N VAL A 148 9.85 -0.02 4.79
CA VAL A 148 9.23 1.33 4.79
C VAL A 148 8.07 1.47 3.80
N LEU A 149 7.70 0.41 3.05
CA LEU A 149 6.60 0.45 2.08
C LEU A 149 5.30 -0.07 2.68
N LEU A 150 5.31 -1.28 3.21
CA LEU A 150 4.11 -2.01 3.63
C LEU A 150 3.95 -2.04 5.16
N LEU A 151 5.04 -1.92 5.93
CA LEU A 151 4.99 -2.01 7.39
C LEU A 151 4.98 -0.63 8.05
N SER A 152 3.88 -0.27 8.69
CA SER A 152 3.66 1.08 9.24
C SER A 152 4.64 1.44 10.35
N SER A 153 5.09 0.46 11.14
CA SER A 153 6.09 0.62 12.20
C SER A 153 7.51 0.86 11.68
N ALA A 154 7.72 0.76 10.36
CA ALA A 154 8.94 1.14 9.68
C ALA A 154 8.78 2.46 8.87
N VAL A 155 7.59 3.07 8.83
CA VAL A 155 7.45 4.41 8.24
C VAL A 155 7.90 5.45 9.28
N PRO A 156 8.97 6.24 9.05
CA PRO A 156 9.66 6.98 10.13
C PRO A 156 8.74 7.90 10.96
N MET A 157 7.91 8.71 10.31
CA MET A 157 6.95 9.58 11.01
C MET A 157 5.86 8.80 11.79
N ILE A 158 5.46 7.62 11.34
CA ILE A 158 4.45 6.79 12.02
C ILE A 158 5.10 6.05 13.18
N ARG A 159 6.29 5.48 12.98
CA ARG A 159 7.11 4.88 14.04
C ARG A 159 7.34 5.85 15.19
N ALA A 160 7.70 7.10 14.88
CA ALA A 160 7.86 8.13 15.90
C ALA A 160 6.56 8.38 16.68
N ARG A 161 5.39 8.38 16.02
CA ARG A 161 4.10 8.47 16.71
C ARG A 161 3.82 7.26 17.60
N TYR A 162 4.05 6.03 17.11
CA TYR A 162 3.87 4.81 17.91
C TYR A 162 4.70 4.85 19.20
N ASN A 163 5.96 5.27 19.09
CA ASN A 163 6.91 5.15 20.20
C ASN A 163 6.88 6.35 21.15
N TYR A 164 6.56 7.55 20.66
CA TYR A 164 6.74 8.80 21.43
C TYR A 164 5.47 9.61 21.66
N ALA A 165 4.32 9.20 21.12
CA ALA A 165 3.06 9.95 21.24
C ALA A 165 2.00 9.28 22.15
N ALA A 166 2.45 8.50 23.14
CA ALA A 166 1.56 7.77 24.03
C ALA A 166 0.62 8.67 24.84
N ARG A 167 1.07 9.89 25.21
CA ARG A 167 0.24 10.87 25.93
C ARG A 167 -0.89 11.37 25.03
N GLU A 168 -0.55 11.78 23.81
CA GLU A 168 -1.50 12.30 22.83
C GLU A 168 -2.51 11.22 22.41
N LEU A 169 -2.07 9.97 22.27
CA LEU A 169 -2.96 8.84 22.05
C LEU A 169 -3.96 8.69 23.21
N GLN A 170 -3.50 8.76 24.45
CA GLN A 170 -4.36 8.65 25.63
C GLN A 170 -5.36 9.81 25.71
N GLU A 171 -4.95 11.04 25.34
CA GLU A 171 -5.83 12.21 25.33
C GLU A 171 -7.02 12.04 24.36
N VAL A 172 -6.84 11.33 23.25
CA VAL A 172 -7.92 11.07 22.28
C VAL A 172 -8.70 9.78 22.56
N CYS A 173 -8.05 8.73 23.08
CA CYS A 173 -8.69 7.44 23.30
C CYS A 173 -9.39 7.31 24.66
N ASN A 174 -8.87 7.94 25.73
CA ASN A 174 -9.49 7.85 27.05
C ASN A 174 -10.94 8.36 27.05
N PRO A 175 -11.27 9.54 26.47
CA PRO A 175 -12.65 10.02 26.47
C PRO A 175 -13.60 9.10 25.69
N VAL A 176 -13.11 8.46 24.62
CA VAL A 176 -13.91 7.49 23.83
C VAL A 176 -14.27 6.28 24.69
N LEU A 177 -13.29 5.71 25.39
CA LEU A 177 -13.51 4.57 26.26
C LEU A 177 -14.38 4.94 27.46
N ASP A 178 -14.02 5.99 28.18
CA ASP A 178 -14.66 6.39 29.44
C ASP A 178 -16.14 6.82 29.22
N HIS A 179 -16.50 7.31 28.02
CA HIS A 179 -17.90 7.60 27.65
C HIS A 179 -18.73 6.35 27.37
N ARG A 180 -18.10 5.29 26.86
CA ARG A 180 -18.79 4.07 26.44
C ARG A 180 -18.89 3.05 27.57
N MET A 181 -17.88 2.98 28.42
CA MET A 181 -17.77 1.92 29.41
C MET A 181 -16.94 2.35 30.64
N PRO A 182 -17.46 2.17 31.87
CA PRO A 182 -16.68 2.36 33.08
C PRO A 182 -15.59 1.28 33.21
N PHE A 183 -14.49 1.62 33.87
CA PHE A 183 -13.34 0.71 34.02
C PHE A 183 -13.69 -0.64 34.66
N ALA A 184 -14.62 -0.68 35.62
CA ALA A 184 -15.07 -1.94 36.23
C ALA A 184 -15.75 -2.89 35.23
N GLN A 185 -16.48 -2.34 34.25
CA GLN A 185 -17.11 -3.14 33.20
C GLN A 185 -16.06 -3.63 32.19
N LEU A 186 -15.05 -2.80 31.87
CA LEU A 186 -13.91 -3.24 31.05
C LEU A 186 -13.17 -4.42 31.70
N GLN A 187 -12.98 -4.37 33.01
CA GLN A 187 -12.36 -5.46 33.77
C GLN A 187 -13.21 -6.74 33.76
N ALA A 188 -14.55 -6.61 33.84
CA ALA A 188 -15.46 -7.74 33.74
C ALA A 188 -15.39 -8.41 32.36
N VAL A 189 -15.43 -7.62 31.28
CA VAL A 189 -15.24 -8.12 29.91
C VAL A 189 -13.87 -8.80 29.77
N ALA A 190 -12.81 -8.19 30.30
CA ALA A 190 -11.48 -8.77 30.26
C ALA A 190 -11.37 -10.10 31.01
N ALA A 191 -12.06 -10.26 32.15
CA ALA A 191 -12.06 -11.49 32.91
C ALA A 191 -12.74 -12.65 32.17
N GLU A 192 -13.80 -12.38 31.40
CA GLU A 192 -14.51 -13.38 30.59
C GLU A 192 -13.58 -14.08 29.59
N VAL A 193 -12.60 -13.34 29.05
CA VAL A 193 -11.59 -13.84 28.09
C VAL A 193 -10.19 -13.95 28.69
N HIS A 194 -10.10 -14.22 29.99
CA HIS A 194 -8.85 -14.50 30.69
C HIS A 194 -7.77 -13.39 30.56
N SER A 195 -8.17 -12.13 30.38
CA SER A 195 -7.27 -10.97 30.24
C SER A 195 -7.24 -10.08 31.50
N GLN A 196 -7.86 -10.51 32.61
CA GLN A 196 -8.00 -9.73 33.84
C GLN A 196 -6.68 -9.27 34.45
N GLY A 197 -5.61 -10.07 34.34
CA GLY A 197 -4.30 -9.70 34.89
C GLY A 197 -3.70 -8.48 34.20
N PHE A 198 -3.68 -8.49 32.87
CA PHE A 198 -3.20 -7.37 32.07
C PHE A 198 -4.12 -6.13 32.21
N CYS A 199 -5.43 -6.35 32.19
CA CYS A 199 -6.44 -5.30 32.26
C CYS A 199 -6.70 -4.75 33.67
N ALA A 200 -5.98 -5.21 34.70
CA ALA A 200 -6.11 -4.69 36.07
C ALA A 200 -5.56 -3.27 36.21
N ASN A 201 -4.60 -2.87 35.36
CA ASN A 201 -3.97 -1.57 35.43
C ASN A 201 -4.77 -0.49 34.68
N HIS A 202 -5.31 0.49 35.41
CA HIS A 202 -6.09 1.60 34.85
C HIS A 202 -5.31 2.44 33.82
N THR A 203 -3.98 2.52 33.92
CA THR A 203 -3.17 3.26 32.92
C THR A 203 -3.06 2.52 31.59
N LEU A 204 -3.35 1.21 31.56
CA LEU A 204 -3.34 0.38 30.36
C LEU A 204 -4.74 0.19 29.74
N ARG A 205 -5.78 0.85 30.26
CA ARG A 205 -7.19 0.61 29.86
C ARG A 205 -7.47 0.78 28.37
N VAL A 206 -6.80 1.72 27.70
CA VAL A 206 -6.88 1.88 26.23
C VAL A 206 -6.33 0.65 25.52
N ARG A 207 -5.11 0.19 25.88
CA ARG A 207 -4.52 -1.02 25.30
C ARG A 207 -5.30 -2.27 25.66
N CYS A 208 -5.91 -2.34 26.85
CA CYS A 208 -6.83 -3.40 27.21
C CYS A 208 -8.02 -3.44 26.24
N ALA A 209 -8.70 -2.31 26.01
CA ALA A 209 -9.80 -2.24 25.04
C ALA A 209 -9.35 -2.66 23.62
N GLU A 210 -8.19 -2.20 23.15
CA GLU A 210 -7.66 -2.62 21.85
C GLU A 210 -7.42 -4.13 21.76
N ARG A 211 -6.90 -4.76 22.83
CA ARG A 211 -6.71 -6.22 22.90
C ARG A 211 -8.03 -6.97 22.92
N LEU A 212 -9.04 -6.47 23.64
CA LEU A 212 -10.37 -7.07 23.65
C LEU A 212 -11.04 -6.98 22.28
N CYS A 213 -10.88 -5.87 21.55
CA CYS A 213 -11.33 -5.76 20.17
C CYS A 213 -10.64 -6.80 19.26
N ASP A 214 -9.31 -6.98 19.40
CA ASP A 214 -8.57 -7.98 18.61
C ASP A 214 -9.00 -9.43 18.92
N ILE A 215 -9.17 -9.76 20.20
CA ILE A 215 -9.69 -11.06 20.66
C ILE A 215 -11.09 -11.30 20.09
N ALA A 216 -11.97 -10.30 20.18
CA ALA A 216 -13.35 -10.44 19.74
C ALA A 216 -13.46 -10.68 18.22
N HIS A 217 -12.71 -9.95 17.39
CA HIS A 217 -12.69 -10.18 15.95
C HIS A 217 -12.06 -11.52 15.57
N ALA A 218 -11.03 -11.97 16.29
CA ALA A 218 -10.47 -13.31 16.09
C ALA A 218 -11.50 -14.39 16.43
N TYR A 219 -12.20 -14.27 17.57
CA TYR A 219 -13.25 -15.21 17.97
C TYR A 219 -14.50 -15.14 17.08
N GLN A 220 -14.79 -13.98 16.49
CA GLN A 220 -15.87 -13.83 15.52
C GLN A 220 -15.61 -14.68 14.28
N SER A 221 -14.35 -14.74 13.83
CA SER A 221 -13.95 -15.52 12.65
C SER A 221 -14.13 -17.02 12.82
N THR A 222 -13.90 -17.54 14.03
CA THR A 222 -14.05 -18.98 14.36
C THR A 222 -15.44 -19.33 14.87
N GLY A 223 -16.33 -18.34 15.07
CA GLY A 223 -17.64 -18.51 15.71
C GLY A 223 -17.59 -18.61 17.24
N ALA A 224 -16.40 -18.63 17.84
CA ALA A 224 -16.20 -18.73 19.29
C ALA A 224 -16.78 -17.54 20.07
N LEU A 225 -16.94 -16.36 19.45
CA LEU A 225 -17.46 -15.15 20.12
C LEU A 225 -18.85 -15.37 20.74
N SER A 226 -19.63 -16.30 20.21
CA SER A 226 -20.94 -16.69 20.77
C SER A 226 -20.87 -17.23 22.21
N GLN A 227 -19.71 -17.73 22.65
CA GLN A 227 -19.47 -18.27 23.99
C GLN A 227 -19.09 -17.19 25.02
N TYR A 228 -18.88 -15.96 24.57
CA TYR A 228 -18.40 -14.82 25.37
C TYR A 228 -19.43 -13.69 25.33
N PRO A 229 -20.56 -13.82 26.04
CA PRO A 229 -21.67 -12.88 25.96
C PRO A 229 -21.28 -11.43 26.33
N LEU A 230 -20.42 -11.21 27.34
CA LEU A 230 -20.01 -9.86 27.73
C LEU A 230 -19.13 -9.22 26.66
N LEU A 231 -18.13 -9.94 26.14
CA LEU A 231 -17.28 -9.43 25.06
C LEU A 231 -18.09 -9.16 23.80
N ARG A 232 -19.05 -10.02 23.47
CA ARG A 232 -19.94 -9.84 22.32
C ARG A 232 -20.85 -8.61 22.49
N GLU A 233 -21.41 -8.42 23.68
CA GLU A 233 -22.25 -7.24 23.99
C GLU A 233 -21.47 -5.93 23.83
N HIS A 234 -20.18 -5.93 24.19
CA HIS A 234 -19.34 -4.74 24.20
C HIS A 234 -18.32 -4.65 23.06
N LEU A 235 -18.48 -5.46 22.01
CA LEU A 235 -17.56 -5.46 20.86
C LEU A 235 -17.39 -4.06 20.27
N ASP A 236 -18.50 -3.37 20.00
CA ASP A 236 -18.48 -2.04 19.40
C ASP A 236 -17.83 -1.00 20.32
N ASP A 237 -17.94 -1.18 21.64
CA ASP A 237 -17.38 -0.25 22.61
C ASP A 237 -15.86 -0.31 22.65
N VAL A 238 -15.31 -1.53 22.73
CA VAL A 238 -13.85 -1.72 22.73
C VAL A 238 -13.24 -1.43 21.37
N CYS A 239 -13.94 -1.74 20.27
CA CYS A 239 -13.45 -1.48 18.92
C CYS A 239 -13.53 -0.02 18.50
N ALA A 240 -14.40 0.80 19.10
CA ALA A 240 -14.37 2.24 18.91
C ALA A 240 -13.02 2.86 19.38
N VAL A 241 -12.40 2.27 20.42
CA VAL A 241 -11.07 2.69 20.90
C VAL A 241 -10.00 2.36 19.86
N THR A 242 -10.01 1.15 19.30
CA THR A 242 -9.07 0.74 18.23
C THR A 242 -9.22 1.62 16.98
N ALA A 243 -10.45 1.96 16.60
CA ALA A 243 -10.72 2.87 15.49
C ALA A 243 -10.18 4.28 15.77
N MET A 244 -10.35 4.81 16.99
CA MET A 244 -9.79 6.11 17.39
C MET A 244 -8.26 6.10 17.40
N SER A 245 -7.65 5.02 17.90
CA SER A 245 -6.21 4.82 17.90
C SER A 245 -5.64 4.82 16.48
N SER A 246 -6.27 4.07 15.56
CA SER A 246 -5.90 4.06 14.14
C SER A 246 -6.08 5.44 13.50
N HIS A 247 -7.17 6.15 13.83
CA HIS A 247 -7.39 7.52 13.37
C HIS A 247 -6.27 8.47 13.86
N PHE A 248 -5.85 8.37 15.12
CA PHE A 248 -4.74 9.15 15.65
C PHE A 248 -3.44 8.92 14.86
N TYR A 249 -3.12 7.67 14.55
CA TYR A 249 -1.88 7.35 13.84
C TYR A 249 -1.91 7.70 12.35
N PHE A 250 -3.06 7.56 11.70
CA PHE A 250 -3.16 7.53 10.24
C PHE A 250 -3.98 8.66 9.62
N ALA A 251 -4.69 9.48 10.38
CA ALA A 251 -5.46 10.56 9.80
C ALA A 251 -4.55 11.58 9.09
N TYR A 252 -5.07 12.14 8.00
CA TYR A 252 -4.45 13.25 7.27
C TYR A 252 -5.37 14.47 7.28
N ASN A 253 -4.79 15.64 7.44
CA ASN A 253 -5.51 16.90 7.44
C ASN A 253 -4.63 17.97 6.79
N ALA A 254 -5.01 18.44 5.60
CA ALA A 254 -4.25 19.44 4.86
C ALA A 254 -4.18 20.81 5.57
N SER A 255 -5.03 21.08 6.57
CA SER A 255 -4.91 22.28 7.40
C SER A 255 -3.86 22.12 8.52
N ASN A 256 -3.48 20.90 8.89
CA ASN A 256 -2.45 20.65 9.88
C ASN A 256 -1.04 20.86 9.25
N PRO A 257 -0.21 21.79 9.79
CA PRO A 257 1.11 22.08 9.22
C PRO A 257 2.08 20.89 9.19
N ALA A 258 2.05 20.01 10.21
CA ALA A 258 2.89 18.82 10.25
C ALA A 258 2.45 17.82 9.18
N HIS A 259 1.13 17.58 9.07
CA HIS A 259 0.57 16.68 8.04
C HIS A 259 0.89 17.18 6.63
N ARG A 260 0.80 18.50 6.35
CA ARG A 260 1.20 19.04 5.05
C ARG A 260 2.65 18.75 4.70
N LYS A 261 3.58 18.89 5.66
CA LYS A 261 5.00 18.60 5.42
C LYS A 261 5.23 17.11 5.18
N GLN A 262 4.53 16.26 5.92
CA GLN A 262 4.61 14.80 5.86
C GLN A 262 3.96 14.19 4.62
N GLY A 263 2.91 14.83 4.09
CA GLY A 263 1.99 14.21 3.14
C GLY A 263 1.04 13.23 3.82
N ALA A 264 0.15 12.61 3.04
CA ALA A 264 -0.67 11.52 3.55
C ALA A 264 0.21 10.33 3.98
N PRO A 265 -0.18 9.59 5.03
CA PRO A 265 0.74 8.67 5.71
C PRO A 265 1.26 7.51 4.88
N TYR A 266 0.54 7.13 3.82
CA TYR A 266 0.95 6.09 2.87
C TYR A 266 1.02 6.63 1.43
N TYR A 267 1.32 7.92 1.28
CA TYR A 267 1.55 8.54 -0.03
C TYR A 267 2.64 7.81 -0.84
N HIS A 268 3.67 7.27 -0.19
CA HIS A 268 4.73 6.50 -0.86
C HIS A 268 4.18 5.21 -1.51
N LEU A 269 3.22 4.54 -0.88
CA LEU A 269 2.56 3.37 -1.45
C LEU A 269 1.62 3.76 -2.59
N THR A 270 0.78 4.80 -2.43
CA THR A 270 -0.10 5.25 -3.53
C THR A 270 0.71 5.78 -4.71
N SER A 271 1.83 6.46 -4.47
CA SER A 271 2.77 6.89 -5.51
C SER A 271 3.38 5.70 -6.26
N LEU A 272 3.70 4.59 -5.58
CA LEU A 272 4.13 3.35 -6.23
C LEU A 272 3.01 2.77 -7.12
N LEU A 273 1.77 2.70 -6.62
CA LEU A 273 0.63 2.19 -7.39
C LEU A 273 0.40 3.03 -8.67
N VAL A 274 0.49 4.36 -8.57
CA VAL A 274 0.43 5.28 -9.71
C VAL A 274 1.61 5.06 -10.66
N ARG A 275 2.82 4.87 -10.13
CA ARG A 275 4.01 4.58 -10.95
C ARG A 275 3.87 3.29 -11.75
N ASN A 276 3.36 2.21 -11.15
CA ASN A 276 3.10 0.96 -11.84
C ASN A 276 2.15 1.16 -13.02
N MET A 277 1.09 1.96 -12.84
CA MET A 277 0.17 2.32 -13.91
C MET A 277 0.87 3.14 -15.01
N ARG A 278 1.69 4.15 -14.67
CA ARG A 278 2.47 4.92 -15.65
C ARG A 278 3.41 4.04 -16.48
N MET A 279 4.06 3.06 -15.85
CA MET A 279 4.95 2.14 -16.57
C MET A 279 4.16 1.30 -17.59
N HIS A 280 2.95 0.86 -17.22
CA HIS A 280 2.00 0.21 -18.14
C HIS A 280 1.60 1.10 -19.32
N GLN A 281 1.33 2.39 -19.09
CA GLN A 281 1.02 3.35 -20.17
C GLN A 281 2.19 3.54 -21.15
N GLN A 282 3.44 3.52 -20.65
CA GLN A 282 4.63 3.82 -21.45
C GLN A 282 5.21 2.61 -22.20
N ARG A 283 4.76 1.38 -21.91
CA ARG A 283 5.24 0.12 -22.52
C ARG A 283 6.77 -0.01 -22.60
N LYS A 284 7.50 0.47 -21.59
CA LYS A 284 8.98 0.38 -21.55
C LYS A 284 9.45 -1.02 -21.11
N ASN A 285 10.61 -1.43 -21.64
CA ASN A 285 11.24 -2.77 -21.59
C ASN A 285 11.22 -3.49 -20.22
N ALA A 286 10.25 -4.41 -20.04
CA ALA A 286 10.21 -5.63 -19.21
C ALA A 286 8.78 -6.22 -19.32
N PRO A 287 8.51 -7.51 -19.00
CA PRO A 287 7.14 -7.94 -18.78
C PRO A 287 6.55 -7.15 -17.61
N LEU A 288 5.64 -6.24 -17.90
CA LEU A 288 4.83 -5.55 -16.90
C LEU A 288 3.78 -6.55 -16.42
N TYR A 289 3.90 -7.01 -15.18
CA TYR A 289 2.97 -7.97 -14.61
C TYR A 289 1.52 -7.49 -14.78
N LYS A 290 0.61 -8.41 -15.07
CA LYS A 290 -0.83 -8.14 -15.11
C LYS A 290 -1.38 -7.89 -13.70
N LEU A 291 -0.78 -8.53 -12.70
CA LEU A 291 -1.15 -8.42 -11.29
C LEU A 291 0.03 -7.94 -10.44
N TYR A 292 -0.19 -6.90 -9.64
CA TYR A 292 0.66 -6.59 -8.49
C TYR A 292 -0.10 -6.88 -7.20
N GLN A 293 0.43 -7.74 -6.36
CA GLN A 293 -0.18 -8.08 -5.06
C GLN A 293 0.71 -7.58 -3.93
N TYR A 294 0.11 -6.92 -2.95
CA TYR A 294 0.73 -6.42 -1.74
C TYR A 294 -0.03 -6.94 -0.51
N SER A 295 0.53 -7.96 0.15
CA SER A 295 -0.04 -8.58 1.36
C SER A 295 0.52 -7.94 2.62
N ALA A 296 -0.35 -7.40 3.47
CA ALA A 296 0.07 -6.54 4.57
C ALA A 296 -0.92 -6.54 5.75
N HIS A 297 -1.07 -5.41 6.43
CA HIS A 297 -1.74 -5.29 7.72
C HIS A 297 -2.96 -4.36 7.66
N ASP A 298 -3.78 -4.40 8.70
CA ASP A 298 -4.77 -3.33 8.99
C ASP A 298 -4.09 -1.96 9.01
N THR A 299 -2.96 -1.85 9.69
CA THR A 299 -2.12 -0.65 9.75
C THR A 299 -1.48 -0.26 8.41
N THR A 300 -1.65 -1.06 7.36
CA THR A 300 -1.35 -0.69 5.97
C THR A 300 -2.61 -0.21 5.25
N ILE A 301 -3.74 -0.92 5.44
CA ILE A 301 -5.02 -0.62 4.80
C ILE A 301 -5.59 0.71 5.29
N SER A 302 -5.54 1.01 6.59
CA SER A 302 -6.06 2.26 7.15
C SER A 302 -5.38 3.51 6.60
N PRO A 303 -4.04 3.66 6.65
CA PRO A 303 -3.41 4.84 6.06
C PRO A 303 -3.43 4.84 4.51
N LEU A 304 -3.54 3.67 3.86
CA LEU A 304 -3.79 3.61 2.42
C LEU A 304 -5.18 4.20 2.10
N ALA A 305 -6.22 3.82 2.83
CA ALA A 305 -7.56 4.38 2.68
C ALA A 305 -7.56 5.91 2.82
N VAL A 306 -6.84 6.44 3.82
CA VAL A 306 -6.66 7.89 4.01
C VAL A 306 -5.98 8.53 2.80
N SER A 307 -4.94 7.87 2.27
CA SER A 307 -4.23 8.32 1.05
C SER A 307 -5.07 8.17 -0.23
N LEU A 308 -6.21 7.48 -0.16
CA LEU A 308 -7.25 7.37 -1.19
C LEU A 308 -8.48 8.23 -0.88
N GLY A 309 -8.43 9.05 0.18
CA GLY A 309 -9.47 10.01 0.54
C GLY A 309 -10.56 9.50 1.49
N ASP A 310 -10.33 8.39 2.18
CA ASP A 310 -11.30 7.82 3.14
C ASP A 310 -10.71 7.70 4.55
N SER A 311 -11.31 8.47 5.47
CA SER A 311 -10.99 8.46 6.91
C SER A 311 -12.16 7.94 7.76
N SER A 312 -13.09 7.22 7.15
CA SER A 312 -14.24 6.63 7.86
C SER A 312 -13.83 5.62 8.92
N MET A 313 -14.77 5.25 9.80
CA MET A 313 -14.52 4.20 10.79
C MET A 313 -14.17 2.85 10.16
N GLU A 314 -14.78 2.50 9.03
CA GLU A 314 -14.46 1.26 8.29
C GLU A 314 -13.02 1.27 7.77
N ALA A 315 -12.52 2.43 7.33
CA ALA A 315 -11.12 2.60 6.97
C ALA A 315 -10.19 2.48 8.19
N MET A 316 -10.61 2.95 9.36
CA MET A 316 -9.80 2.92 10.59
C MET A 316 -9.83 1.58 11.32
N LEU A 317 -10.79 0.71 11.02
CA LEU A 317 -10.87 -0.66 11.54
C LEU A 317 -11.15 -1.65 10.40
N PRO A 318 -10.21 -1.84 9.46
CA PRO A 318 -10.44 -2.65 8.28
C PRO A 318 -10.59 -4.13 8.68
N PRO A 319 -11.66 -4.84 8.28
CA PRO A 319 -11.86 -6.26 8.62
C PRO A 319 -10.73 -7.17 8.12
N PHE A 320 -10.65 -8.40 8.65
CA PHE A 320 -9.70 -9.40 8.13
C PHE A 320 -9.93 -9.63 6.63
N GLY A 321 -8.85 -9.76 5.87
CA GLY A 321 -8.90 -9.90 4.41
C GLY A 321 -9.40 -8.66 3.65
N ALA A 322 -9.60 -7.51 4.31
CA ALA A 322 -9.97 -6.27 3.62
C ALA A 322 -8.94 -5.92 2.53
N ALA A 323 -9.43 -5.49 1.37
CA ALA A 323 -8.60 -5.25 0.20
C ALA A 323 -9.03 -4.00 -0.57
N PHE A 324 -8.05 -3.30 -1.11
CA PHE A 324 -8.21 -2.36 -2.22
C PHE A 324 -7.77 -3.02 -3.52
N ILE A 325 -8.61 -2.91 -4.55
CA ILE A 325 -8.35 -3.41 -5.91
C ILE A 325 -8.31 -2.19 -6.83
N ILE A 326 -7.15 -1.94 -7.44
CA ILE A 326 -6.88 -0.79 -8.29
C ILE A 326 -6.65 -1.28 -9.72
N GLU A 327 -7.53 -0.88 -10.63
CA GLU A 327 -7.51 -1.28 -12.03
C GLU A 327 -7.04 -0.10 -12.89
N LEU A 328 -6.09 -0.35 -13.81
CA LEU A 328 -5.86 0.55 -14.94
C LEU A 328 -6.72 0.07 -16.11
N LEU A 329 -7.43 1.00 -16.73
CA LEU A 329 -8.39 0.72 -17.79
C LEU A 329 -8.04 1.51 -19.06
N SER A 330 -8.28 0.90 -20.21
CA SER A 330 -8.33 1.55 -21.52
C SER A 330 -9.76 1.47 -22.08
N LEU A 331 -10.10 2.25 -23.12
CA LEU A 331 -11.38 2.09 -23.82
C LEU A 331 -11.31 0.86 -24.74
N ALA A 332 -12.33 0.00 -24.68
CA ALA A 332 -12.35 -1.28 -25.40
C ALA A 332 -12.31 -1.12 -26.93
N ASP A 333 -12.94 -0.07 -27.45
CA ASP A 333 -13.02 0.22 -28.88
C ASP A 333 -11.87 1.10 -29.39
N ALA A 334 -10.94 1.50 -28.51
CA ALA A 334 -9.77 2.26 -28.92
C ALA A 334 -8.72 1.35 -29.57
N PRO A 335 -7.90 1.87 -30.51
CA PRO A 335 -6.72 1.16 -31.01
C PRO A 335 -5.85 0.67 -29.85
N ALA A 336 -5.07 -0.39 -30.09
CA ALA A 336 -4.15 -0.95 -29.10
C ALA A 336 -3.37 0.18 -28.39
N PRO A 337 -3.30 0.18 -27.04
CA PRO A 337 -2.82 1.35 -26.31
C PRO A 337 -1.46 1.87 -26.79
N SER A 338 -1.37 3.17 -27.07
CA SER A 338 -0.14 3.87 -27.41
C SER A 338 0.18 4.90 -26.30
N SER A 339 1.32 5.59 -26.41
CA SER A 339 1.69 6.67 -25.50
C SER A 339 0.70 7.84 -25.49
N SER A 340 -0.21 7.93 -26.47
CA SER A 340 -1.27 8.96 -26.55
C SER A 340 -2.66 8.45 -26.13
N SER A 341 -2.79 7.18 -25.72
CA SER A 341 -4.06 6.63 -25.27
C SER A 341 -4.53 7.27 -23.97
N THR A 342 -5.84 7.54 -23.89
CA THR A 342 -6.47 7.96 -22.64
C THR A 342 -6.73 6.72 -21.79
N PHE A 343 -6.24 6.74 -20.55
CA PHE A 343 -6.46 5.68 -19.57
C PHE A 343 -7.36 6.18 -18.44
N TYR A 344 -8.00 5.23 -17.79
CA TYR A 344 -8.88 5.44 -16.64
C TYR A 344 -8.41 4.56 -15.49
N VAL A 345 -8.80 4.93 -14.28
CA VAL A 345 -8.52 4.15 -13.06
C VAL A 345 -9.84 3.77 -12.43
N ARG A 346 -9.95 2.53 -11.97
CA ARG A 346 -11.01 2.10 -11.06
C ARG A 346 -10.41 1.70 -9.72
N VAL A 347 -10.97 2.18 -8.62
CA VAL A 347 -10.59 1.76 -7.26
C VAL A 347 -11.80 1.15 -6.57
N LEU A 348 -11.63 -0.08 -6.14
CA LEU A 348 -12.65 -0.85 -5.43
C LEU A 348 -12.14 -1.19 -4.03
N ARG A 349 -13.06 -1.30 -3.09
CA ARG A 349 -12.80 -1.76 -1.72
C ARG A 349 -13.74 -2.92 -1.41
N GLY A 350 -13.26 -3.89 -0.65
CA GLY A 350 -14.10 -4.98 -0.18
C GLY A 350 -13.44 -5.78 0.93
N HIS A 351 -14.19 -6.72 1.50
CA HIS A 351 -13.67 -7.66 2.49
C HIS A 351 -14.51 -8.95 2.51
N PRO A 352 -13.93 -10.08 2.95
CA PRO A 352 -14.67 -11.30 3.30
C PRO A 352 -15.74 -11.06 4.37
N GLY A 353 -16.81 -11.84 4.37
CA GLY A 353 -17.70 -11.92 5.52
C GLY A 353 -16.93 -12.36 6.80
N ALA A 354 -17.33 -11.87 7.96
CA ALA A 354 -16.51 -11.99 9.19
C ALA A 354 -16.73 -13.27 9.99
N THR A 355 -17.73 -14.10 9.65
CA THR A 355 -18.12 -15.29 10.43
C THR A 355 -18.24 -16.53 9.54
N PRO A 356 -18.16 -17.75 10.11
CA PRO A 356 -18.30 -18.99 9.35
C PRO A 356 -19.60 -19.08 8.55
N ALA A 357 -20.70 -18.53 9.08
CA ALA A 357 -22.01 -18.52 8.42
C ALA A 357 -22.03 -17.75 7.09
N THR A 358 -21.08 -16.84 6.86
CA THR A 358 -20.95 -16.10 5.60
C THR A 358 -20.15 -16.86 4.54
N ASN A 359 -19.61 -18.04 4.89
CA ASN A 359 -18.63 -18.78 4.10
C ASN A 359 -17.42 -17.93 3.68
N PHE A 360 -17.16 -16.85 4.43
CA PHE A 360 -16.13 -15.84 4.16
C PHE A 360 -16.17 -15.29 2.73
N THR A 361 -17.35 -15.27 2.10
CA THR A 361 -17.51 -14.78 0.73
C THR A 361 -17.03 -13.33 0.64
N PHE A 362 -16.13 -13.05 -0.31
CA PHE A 362 -15.66 -11.68 -0.53
C PHE A 362 -16.73 -10.85 -1.22
N ALA A 363 -17.00 -9.66 -0.68
CA ALA A 363 -17.93 -8.72 -1.27
C ALA A 363 -17.31 -7.32 -1.38
N LEU A 364 -17.60 -6.66 -2.49
CA LEU A 364 -17.32 -5.23 -2.62
C LEU A 364 -18.16 -4.44 -1.63
N ARG A 365 -17.55 -3.40 -1.06
CA ARG A 365 -18.19 -2.44 -0.18
C ARG A 365 -18.17 -1.08 -0.84
N HIS A 366 -19.14 -0.25 -0.45
CA HIS A 366 -19.20 1.12 -0.90
C HIS A 366 -17.89 1.84 -0.54
N PHE A 367 -17.34 2.59 -1.48
CA PHE A 367 -16.15 3.41 -1.32
C PHE A 367 -16.29 4.60 -2.26
N ASP A 368 -16.31 5.80 -1.68
CA ASP A 368 -16.32 7.04 -2.45
C ASP A 368 -14.94 7.27 -3.07
N MET A 369 -14.72 6.71 -4.26
CA MET A 369 -13.50 6.99 -5.02
C MET A 369 -13.47 8.47 -5.39
N ARG A 370 -12.48 9.19 -4.88
CA ARG A 370 -12.29 10.62 -5.16
C ARG A 370 -11.24 10.82 -6.26
N CYS A 371 -11.51 11.77 -7.15
CA CYS A 371 -10.60 12.22 -8.20
C CYS A 371 -10.59 13.75 -8.27
N GLN A 372 -9.59 14.33 -8.95
CA GLN A 372 -9.42 15.77 -9.03
C GLN A 372 -9.30 16.25 -10.48
N ASP A 373 -10.19 17.14 -10.89
CA ASP A 373 -10.19 17.68 -12.25
C ASP A 373 -8.97 18.60 -12.52
N ALA A 374 -8.85 19.11 -13.75
CA ALA A 374 -7.75 20.00 -14.12
C ALA A 374 -7.81 21.38 -13.44
N LYS A 375 -8.95 21.75 -12.82
CA LYS A 375 -9.15 23.00 -12.07
C LYS A 375 -8.83 22.83 -10.58
N GLY A 376 -8.51 21.61 -10.14
CA GLY A 376 -8.27 21.30 -8.72
C GLY A 376 -9.53 20.94 -7.94
N THR A 377 -10.68 20.78 -8.59
CA THR A 377 -11.94 20.41 -7.93
C THR A 377 -11.96 18.91 -7.67
N THR A 378 -12.08 18.52 -6.40
CA THR A 378 -12.27 17.11 -6.02
C THR A 378 -13.72 16.69 -6.22
N TYR A 379 -13.95 15.54 -6.83
CA TYR A 379 -15.27 14.95 -7.07
C TYR A 379 -15.29 13.45 -6.74
N ILE A 380 -16.47 12.90 -6.48
CA ILE A 380 -16.68 11.45 -6.33
C ILE A 380 -16.91 10.85 -7.73
N ALA A 381 -16.11 9.85 -8.06
CA ALA A 381 -16.14 9.17 -9.34
C ALA A 381 -17.39 8.30 -9.48
N VAL A 382 -18.10 8.44 -10.61
CA VAL A 382 -19.22 7.57 -10.97
C VAL A 382 -18.68 6.17 -11.30
N ASP A 383 -19.35 5.12 -10.80
CA ASP A 383 -18.93 3.71 -10.93
C ASP A 383 -17.51 3.43 -10.43
N SER A 384 -17.00 4.29 -9.55
CA SER A 384 -15.61 4.31 -9.10
C SER A 384 -14.61 4.38 -10.26
N ILE A 385 -14.91 5.11 -11.34
CA ILE A 385 -14.01 5.28 -12.49
C ILE A 385 -13.76 6.76 -12.76
N CYS A 386 -12.49 7.14 -12.95
CA CYS A 386 -12.14 8.46 -13.45
C CYS A 386 -10.92 8.42 -14.37
N PRO A 387 -10.64 9.50 -15.14
CA PRO A 387 -9.44 9.58 -15.95
C PRO A 387 -8.18 9.39 -15.09
N PHE A 388 -7.18 8.69 -15.62
CA PHE A 388 -5.92 8.44 -14.91
C PHE A 388 -5.27 9.74 -14.42
N ALA A 389 -5.28 10.79 -15.25
CA ALA A 389 -4.72 12.08 -14.89
C ALA A 389 -5.44 12.73 -13.70
N ASP A 390 -6.75 12.50 -13.55
CA ASP A 390 -7.56 13.03 -12.45
C ASP A 390 -7.30 12.28 -11.14
N PHE A 391 -7.20 10.95 -11.22
CA PHE A 391 -6.79 10.12 -10.09
C PHE A 391 -5.39 10.52 -9.61
N GLU A 392 -4.45 10.66 -10.53
CA GLU A 392 -3.09 11.06 -10.23
C GLU A 392 -3.00 12.45 -9.60
N ARG A 393 -3.75 13.44 -10.10
CA ARG A 393 -3.83 14.76 -9.47
C ARG A 393 -4.38 14.67 -8.06
N PHE A 394 -5.42 13.87 -7.84
CA PHE A 394 -5.97 13.65 -6.51
C PHE A 394 -4.92 13.06 -5.56
N ILE A 395 -4.20 12.01 -5.95
CA ILE A 395 -3.11 11.45 -5.15
C ILE A 395 -2.02 12.50 -4.87
N ASN A 396 -1.61 13.26 -5.89
CA ASN A 396 -0.59 14.31 -5.76
C ASN A 396 -1.04 15.49 -4.89
N SER A 397 -2.35 15.73 -4.74
CA SER A 397 -2.86 16.75 -3.82
C SER A 397 -2.54 16.45 -2.35
N MET A 398 -2.24 15.19 -2.04
CA MET A 398 -1.84 14.70 -0.72
C MET A 398 -0.32 14.44 -0.62
N ALA A 399 0.45 14.85 -1.63
CA ALA A 399 1.90 14.74 -1.62
C ALA A 399 2.51 15.59 -0.47
N PRO A 400 3.67 15.17 0.06
CA PRO A 400 4.37 15.97 1.05
C PRO A 400 4.83 17.31 0.49
N ALA A 401 4.58 18.38 1.24
CA ALA A 401 5.10 19.71 0.93
C ALA A 401 6.58 19.86 1.31
N SER A 402 7.10 18.99 2.19
CA SER A 402 8.53 18.94 2.52
C SER A 402 9.23 17.87 1.67
N PRO A 403 10.45 18.11 1.17
CA PRO A 403 11.24 17.06 0.52
C PRO A 403 11.56 15.89 1.45
N MET A 404 11.44 16.06 2.77
CA MET A 404 11.60 14.98 3.74
C MET A 404 10.46 13.95 3.66
N GLY A 405 9.24 14.35 3.25
CA GLY A 405 8.08 13.46 3.25
C GLY A 405 7.88 12.72 4.56
N THR A 406 7.82 11.38 4.50
CA THR A 406 7.67 10.51 5.68
C THR A 406 8.84 10.56 6.67
N CYS A 407 9.98 11.15 6.28
CA CYS A 407 11.10 11.46 7.18
C CYS A 407 10.89 12.73 8.01
N TYR A 408 9.87 13.55 7.72
CA TYR A 408 9.55 14.69 8.57
C TYR A 408 8.90 14.20 9.87
N ILE A 409 9.66 14.14 10.96
CA ILE A 409 9.14 13.86 12.30
C ILE A 409 8.70 15.18 12.96
N ASP A 410 7.56 15.17 13.65
CA ASP A 410 7.09 16.33 14.43
C ASP A 410 8.19 16.76 15.43
N PRO A 411 8.52 18.06 15.57
CA PRO A 411 9.61 18.50 16.44
C PRO A 411 9.48 18.05 17.89
N GLY A 412 8.26 17.96 18.44
CA GLY A 412 8.02 17.47 19.79
C GLY A 412 8.35 15.98 19.92
N LEU A 413 7.97 15.18 18.93
CA LEU A 413 8.30 13.76 18.89
C LEU A 413 9.79 13.51 18.62
N LEU A 414 10.40 14.29 17.73
CA LEU A 414 11.84 14.24 17.45
C LEU A 414 12.65 14.58 18.72
N GLY A 415 12.20 15.57 19.49
CA GLY A 415 12.80 15.91 20.79
C GLY A 415 12.70 14.76 21.81
N ARG A 416 11.56 14.05 21.86
CA ARG A 416 11.37 12.87 22.72
C ARG A 416 12.18 11.65 22.26
N MET A 417 12.41 11.51 20.95
CA MET A 417 13.29 10.48 20.39
C MET A 417 14.76 10.67 20.81
N ASP A 418 15.13 11.90 21.19
CA ASP A 418 16.45 12.27 21.70
C ASP A 418 17.59 11.73 20.82
N CYS A 419 17.60 12.13 19.55
CA CYS A 419 18.59 11.70 18.57
C CYS A 419 19.72 12.76 18.47
N PRO A 420 20.85 12.60 19.20
CA PRO A 420 21.92 13.62 19.26
C PRO A 420 22.55 13.83 17.90
N VAL A 421 22.75 15.07 17.45
CA VAL A 421 23.50 15.33 16.21
C VAL A 421 24.92 14.77 16.35
N ASP A 422 25.74 15.28 17.29
CA ASP A 422 27.11 14.80 17.52
C ASP A 422 27.20 13.82 18.69
N ALA A 423 26.75 12.57 18.47
CA ALA A 423 26.78 11.54 19.50
C ALA A 423 28.19 11.25 20.05
N VAL A 424 29.22 11.38 19.21
CA VAL A 424 30.62 11.13 19.60
C VAL A 424 31.16 12.29 20.44
N GLY A 425 30.91 13.53 20.02
CA GLY A 425 31.24 14.73 20.79
C GLY A 425 30.50 14.80 22.14
N ASP A 426 29.27 14.28 22.18
CA ASP A 426 28.43 14.24 23.39
C ASP A 426 28.69 13.01 24.28
N ASN A 427 29.57 12.08 23.88
CA ASN A 427 29.81 10.79 24.55
C ASN A 427 28.51 9.97 24.79
N ARG A 428 27.60 9.97 23.80
CA ARG A 428 26.30 9.27 23.85
C ARG A 428 26.22 8.17 22.80
N THR A 429 25.47 7.11 23.11
CA THR A 429 25.09 6.09 22.13
C THR A 429 23.78 6.46 21.45
N LEU A 430 23.63 6.08 20.18
CA LEU A 430 22.38 6.27 19.45
C LEU A 430 21.35 5.23 19.89
N SER A 431 20.12 5.67 20.17
CA SER A 431 19.00 4.75 20.38
C SER A 431 18.68 3.96 19.11
N GLU A 432 18.01 2.82 19.24
CA GLU A 432 17.56 2.00 18.10
C GLU A 432 16.72 2.83 17.12
N ASP A 433 15.81 3.66 17.63
CA ASP A 433 14.95 4.52 16.82
C ASP A 433 15.73 5.64 16.11
N CYS A 434 16.76 6.18 16.75
CA CYS A 434 17.64 7.16 16.11
C CYS A 434 18.50 6.52 15.01
N LEU A 435 19.06 5.33 15.24
CA LEU A 435 19.76 4.55 14.21
C LEU A 435 18.84 4.22 13.03
N PHE A 436 17.62 3.76 13.33
CA PHE A 436 16.58 3.49 12.34
C PHE A 436 16.29 4.74 11.49
N TYR A 437 16.06 5.88 12.15
CA TYR A 437 15.78 7.14 11.48
C TYR A 437 16.94 7.55 10.57
N ARG A 438 18.19 7.47 11.04
CA ARG A 438 19.37 7.83 10.25
C ARG A 438 19.59 6.92 9.05
N LYS A 439 19.36 5.62 9.21
CA LYS A 439 19.44 4.65 8.12
C LYS A 439 18.45 4.97 6.99
N HIS A 440 17.20 5.26 7.34
CA HIS A 440 16.12 5.44 6.36
C HIS A 440 15.97 6.88 5.86
N CYS A 441 16.43 7.85 6.64
CA CYS A 441 16.30 9.29 6.38
C CYS A 441 17.65 9.99 6.29
N GLY A 442 18.71 9.28 5.86
CA GLY A 442 20.09 9.75 5.99
C GLY A 442 20.40 11.11 5.37
N LYS A 443 19.72 11.45 4.26
CA LYS A 443 19.82 12.77 3.63
C LYS A 443 19.40 13.93 4.56
N TYR A 444 18.55 13.67 5.53
CA TYR A 444 17.92 14.69 6.39
C TYR A 444 18.27 14.53 7.86
N ALA A 445 19.05 13.52 8.23
CA ALA A 445 19.17 13.12 9.63
C ALA A 445 20.23 13.88 10.43
N CYS A 446 21.22 14.51 9.78
CA CYS A 446 22.34 15.19 10.45
C CYS A 446 22.26 16.72 10.49
N GLY A 447 21.33 17.32 9.75
CA GLY A 447 21.24 18.78 9.62
C GLY A 447 22.40 19.39 8.83
N ASP A 448 22.36 20.72 8.70
CA ASP A 448 23.36 21.46 7.94
C ASP A 448 24.72 21.50 8.67
N GLY A 449 25.82 21.36 7.92
CA GLY A 449 27.18 21.38 8.47
C GLY A 449 27.67 20.03 9.02
N TYR A 450 26.91 18.96 8.84
CA TYR A 450 27.27 17.59 9.22
C TYR A 450 27.08 16.61 8.06
N TYR A 451 27.88 15.55 8.01
CA TYR A 451 27.66 14.40 7.14
C TYR A 451 27.35 13.15 7.96
N LEU A 452 26.60 12.21 7.38
CA LEU A 452 26.26 10.94 8.00
C LEU A 452 27.31 9.87 7.66
N ASP A 453 27.88 9.22 8.67
CA ASP A 453 28.75 8.06 8.51
C ASP A 453 27.97 6.85 7.99
N GLY A 454 28.52 6.15 6.99
CA GLY A 454 27.84 5.05 6.30
C GLY A 454 27.78 3.74 7.09
N ASN A 455 28.58 3.59 8.14
CA ASN A 455 28.67 2.35 8.92
C ASN A 455 27.94 2.45 10.26
N GLY A 456 28.30 3.44 11.07
CA GLY A 456 27.75 3.66 12.41
C GLY A 456 26.57 4.63 12.43
N TYR A 457 26.24 5.26 11.30
CA TYR A 457 25.20 6.28 11.21
C TYR A 457 25.43 7.42 12.23
N GLY A 458 26.69 7.74 12.54
CA GLY A 458 27.06 8.92 13.30
C GLY A 458 26.97 10.18 12.44
N CYS A 459 26.61 11.34 13.00
CA CYS A 459 26.75 12.59 12.27
C CYS A 459 28.05 13.26 12.67
N HIS A 460 28.87 13.61 11.69
CA HIS A 460 30.19 14.20 11.89
C HIS A 460 30.24 15.59 11.27
N ARG A 461 30.85 16.54 11.98
CA ARG A 461 30.96 17.92 11.52
C ARG A 461 31.81 18.00 10.25
N ILE A 462 31.34 18.76 9.27
CA ILE A 462 32.12 19.06 8.07
C ILE A 462 33.24 20.06 8.47
N PRO A 463 34.52 19.75 8.25
CA PRO A 463 35.62 20.65 8.61
C PRO A 463 35.53 22.00 7.90
N ALA A 464 35.87 23.09 8.60
CA ALA A 464 35.80 24.45 8.05
C ALA A 464 36.71 24.66 6.82
N SER A 465 37.79 23.89 6.68
CA SER A 465 38.69 23.92 5.53
C SER A 465 38.04 23.45 4.22
N ASP A 466 36.94 22.70 4.29
CA ASP A 466 36.21 22.22 3.12
C ASP A 466 35.04 23.13 2.73
N SER A 467 34.73 24.14 3.56
CA SER A 467 33.63 25.09 3.34
C SER A 467 33.93 26.18 2.30
N GLU A 468 35.19 26.34 1.87
CA GLU A 468 35.59 27.34 0.87
C GLU A 468 35.57 26.84 -0.60
N SER A 469 35.17 25.59 -0.88
CA SER A 469 35.18 25.06 -2.26
C SER A 469 33.82 24.83 -2.91
N ALA A 470 32.73 25.35 -2.34
CA ALA A 470 31.40 25.26 -2.94
C ALA A 470 30.82 26.62 -3.36
N SER A 471 31.65 27.53 -3.88
CA SER A 471 31.19 28.60 -4.77
C SER A 471 32.20 28.88 -5.89
N SER A 472 32.40 27.91 -6.77
CA SER A 472 32.67 28.25 -8.16
C SER A 472 31.73 27.43 -9.02
N SER A 473 30.87 28.11 -9.77
CA SER A 473 30.20 27.47 -10.89
C SER A 473 31.31 26.97 -11.81
N MET A 474 31.54 25.66 -11.88
CA MET A 474 32.22 25.11 -13.04
C MET A 474 31.37 25.48 -14.25
N SER A 475 31.88 26.41 -15.06
CA SER A 475 31.33 26.75 -16.36
C SER A 475 31.01 25.46 -17.11
N ARG A 476 29.87 25.43 -17.83
CA ARG A 476 29.45 24.33 -18.70
C ARG A 476 30.57 23.82 -19.63
N GLY A 477 31.59 24.63 -19.92
CA GLY A 477 32.78 24.23 -20.67
C GLY A 477 33.71 23.22 -19.97
N GLY A 478 33.81 23.24 -18.64
CA GLY A 478 34.70 22.35 -17.89
C GLY A 478 34.20 20.90 -17.83
N ILE A 479 32.89 20.71 -17.73
CA ILE A 479 32.25 19.39 -17.74
C ILE A 479 32.29 18.77 -19.15
N ALA A 480 32.12 19.60 -20.19
CA ALA A 480 32.25 19.14 -21.57
C ALA A 480 33.68 18.70 -21.91
N PHE A 481 34.70 19.41 -21.43
CA PHE A 481 36.10 19.05 -21.68
C PHE A 481 36.49 17.73 -20.99
N LEU A 482 36.09 17.52 -19.74
CA LEU A 482 36.34 16.25 -19.03
C LEU A 482 35.61 15.07 -19.69
N GLY A 483 34.39 15.28 -20.18
CA GLY A 483 33.64 14.28 -20.93
C GLY A 483 34.30 13.89 -22.25
N ILE A 484 34.86 14.86 -22.98
CA ILE A 484 35.57 14.62 -24.24
C ILE A 484 36.89 13.87 -24.00
N VAL A 485 37.65 14.25 -22.96
CA VAL A 485 38.92 13.56 -22.63
C VAL A 485 38.66 12.11 -22.21
N LEU A 486 37.64 11.84 -21.39
CA LEU A 486 37.26 10.48 -20.99
C LEU A 486 36.72 9.66 -22.17
N PHE A 487 35.99 10.27 -23.10
CA PHE A 487 35.51 9.60 -24.31
C PHE A 487 36.66 9.23 -25.25
N ILE A 488 37.64 10.12 -25.44
CA ILE A 488 38.83 9.85 -26.25
C ILE A 488 39.67 8.74 -25.60
N ALA A 489 39.88 8.78 -24.29
CA ALA A 489 40.60 7.73 -23.57
C ALA A 489 39.89 6.36 -23.69
N GLY A 490 38.55 6.34 -23.57
CA GLY A 490 37.75 5.12 -23.75
C GLY A 490 37.76 4.58 -25.18
N ALA A 491 37.77 5.45 -26.18
CA ALA A 491 37.87 5.06 -27.59
C ALA A 491 39.25 4.48 -27.92
N VAL A 492 40.33 5.08 -27.44
CA VAL A 492 41.71 4.59 -27.63
C VAL A 492 41.91 3.24 -26.93
N ALA A 493 41.41 3.08 -25.70
CA ALA A 493 41.44 1.81 -24.99
C ALA A 493 40.64 0.70 -25.71
N SER A 494 39.48 1.05 -26.30
CA SER A 494 38.65 0.11 -27.05
C SER A 494 39.30 -0.33 -28.37
N ILE A 495 39.95 0.59 -29.09
CA ILE A 495 40.70 0.27 -30.31
C ILE A 495 41.90 -0.61 -29.98
N GLY A 496 42.64 -0.30 -28.91
CA GLY A 496 43.73 -1.13 -28.41
C GLY A 496 43.26 -2.55 -28.04
N GLY A 497 42.13 -2.66 -27.33
CA GLY A 497 41.51 -3.93 -26.96
C GLY A 497 41.07 -4.77 -28.16
N MET A 498 40.47 -4.15 -29.18
CA MET A 498 40.08 -4.85 -30.41
C MET A 498 41.28 -5.37 -31.20
N GLU A 499 42.39 -4.63 -31.22
CA GLU A 499 43.60 -5.04 -31.95
C GLU A 499 44.34 -6.18 -31.23
N VAL A 500 44.36 -6.15 -29.89
CA VAL A 500 44.85 -7.27 -29.07
C VAL A 500 43.97 -8.51 -29.25
N TRP A 501 42.64 -8.36 -29.29
CA TRP A 501 41.70 -9.46 -29.53
C TRP A 501 41.85 -10.07 -30.93
N LYS A 502 42.06 -9.24 -31.96
CA LYS A 502 42.35 -9.73 -33.32
C LYS A 502 43.67 -10.50 -33.39
N ARG A 503 44.72 -10.04 -32.72
CA ARG A 503 46.01 -10.76 -32.64
C ARG A 503 45.85 -12.10 -31.91
N TYR A 504 45.10 -12.12 -30.81
CA TYR A 504 44.80 -13.34 -30.05
C TYR A 504 44.02 -14.38 -30.87
N LYS A 505 43.01 -13.95 -31.65
CA LYS A 505 42.28 -14.86 -32.54
C LYS A 505 43.14 -15.41 -33.68
N ARG A 506 44.06 -14.60 -34.23
CA ARG A 506 44.97 -15.03 -35.30
C ARG A 506 45.97 -16.09 -34.82
N THR A 507 46.46 -15.96 -33.59
CA THR A 507 47.35 -16.99 -32.99
C THR A 507 46.61 -18.28 -32.64
N GLN A 508 45.30 -18.26 -32.36
CA GLN A 508 44.52 -19.49 -32.18
C GLN A 508 44.16 -20.20 -33.49
N SER A 509 43.94 -19.46 -34.59
CA SER A 509 43.65 -20.08 -35.88
C SER A 509 44.88 -20.74 -36.52
N GLU A 510 46.08 -20.20 -36.29
CA GLU A 510 47.34 -20.77 -36.82
C GLU A 510 47.85 -21.97 -35.98
N GLY A 511 47.31 -22.20 -34.78
CA GLY A 511 47.68 -23.32 -33.89
C GLY A 511 46.80 -24.58 -34.01
N SER A 512 45.72 -24.55 -34.82
CA SER A 512 44.75 -25.66 -34.91
C SER A 512 44.78 -26.44 -36.24
N GLU A 513 45.67 -26.10 -37.18
CA GLU A 513 45.86 -26.86 -38.45
C GLU A 513 47.08 -27.81 -38.43
N ALA A 514 47.70 -28.04 -37.27
CA ALA A 514 48.84 -28.93 -37.14
C ALA A 514 48.66 -29.98 -36.02
N LEU A 515 47.52 -30.68 -35.96
CA LEU A 515 47.42 -31.97 -35.25
C LEU A 515 46.10 -32.73 -35.51
N ILE A 516 45.80 -33.13 -36.76
CA ILE A 516 44.96 -34.32 -37.04
C ILE A 516 45.52 -35.03 -38.28
N VAL A 517 46.41 -36.01 -38.05
CA VAL A 517 46.60 -37.23 -38.84
C VAL A 517 46.49 -38.39 -37.85
#